data_AF-C4L8J4-F1
#
_entry.id   AF-C4L8J4-F1
#
_cell.length_a   1.000
_cell.length_b   1.000
_cell.length_c   1.000
_cell.angle_alpha   90.00
_cell.angle_beta   90.00
_cell.angle_gamma   90.00
#
_symmetry.space_group_name_H-M   'P 1'
#
loop_
_entity.id
_entity.type
_entity.pdbx_description
1 polymer ?
#
loop_
_entity_poly.entity_id
_entity_poly.type
_entity_poly.pdbx_seq_one_letter_code
_entity_poly.pdbx_strand_id
1 'polypeptide(L)'
;MNQSDYLTGLLLAILAATGFACKAIFVKLAYRYGVDGTTLVTIRLLLVLPLIATMRLLRKSPATALSWHDRGMIILLGLLGYYLSSLLDFLGLETVSASIERLILCLYPTLTVLLSAWLMKTSISRRMWSAMALTYCGMVLVLTPDFAGARLDLLGIFFVVASTVTYAFYLTWSPAVIRRIGAMRFAELGLTISALAMFVHYLLTRPVETLLHQPLPVWGYGMIMALVATVLPIYALAAAMARIGAGKTALIGSVGPILTIFLSIGILDEHLSPVQWAGVCVVLTGIWLVGQRKT
;
A
#
# COMPACT_ATOMS: atom_id res chain seq x y z
N MET A 1 -4.79 29.63 -2.26
CA MET A 1 -3.77 28.63 -2.63
C MET A 1 -3.20 29.06 -3.97
N ASN A 2 -1.89 29.32 -4.06
CA ASN A 2 -1.28 29.75 -5.31
C ASN A 2 -1.37 28.62 -6.36
N GLN A 3 -1.59 28.98 -7.62
CA GLN A 3 -1.73 28.01 -8.72
C GLN A 3 -0.51 27.09 -8.84
N SER A 4 0.69 27.61 -8.58
CA SER A 4 1.94 26.86 -8.52
C SER A 4 1.97 25.81 -7.39
N ASP A 5 1.45 26.16 -6.21
CA ASP A 5 1.38 25.22 -5.08
C ASP A 5 0.39 24.09 -5.33
N TYR A 6 -0.71 24.40 -6.00
CA TYR A 6 -1.69 23.41 -6.42
C TYR A 6 -1.11 22.43 -7.44
N LEU A 7 -0.46 22.94 -8.49
CA LEU A 7 0.16 22.10 -9.53
C LEU A 7 1.25 21.19 -8.93
N THR A 8 2.08 21.75 -8.05
CA THR A 8 3.12 20.95 -7.37
C THR A 8 2.51 19.87 -6.50
N GLY A 9 1.47 20.17 -5.72
CA GLY A 9 0.78 19.16 -4.91
C GLY A 9 0.08 18.08 -5.74
N LEU A 10 -0.46 18.44 -6.90
CA LEU A 10 -1.03 17.50 -7.87
C LEU A 10 0.05 16.54 -8.41
N LEU A 11 1.18 17.08 -8.89
CA LEU A 11 2.29 16.27 -9.40
C LEU A 11 2.85 15.32 -8.34
N LEU A 12 2.97 15.78 -7.09
CA LEU A 12 3.41 14.96 -5.97
C LEU A 12 2.42 13.82 -5.64
N ALA A 13 1.11 14.10 -5.71
CA ALA A 13 0.09 13.07 -5.49
C ALA A 13 0.11 12.01 -6.61
N ILE A 14 0.28 12.43 -7.87
CA ILE A 14 0.42 11.52 -9.02
C ILE A 14 1.69 10.68 -8.86
N LEU A 15 2.82 11.29 -8.52
CA LEU A 15 4.08 10.59 -8.28
C LEU A 15 3.93 9.52 -7.20
N ALA A 16 3.25 9.85 -6.09
CA ALA A 16 2.98 8.89 -5.04
C ALA A 16 2.08 7.74 -5.51
N ALA A 17 0.97 8.05 -6.20
CA ALA A 17 0.06 7.05 -6.73
C ALA A 17 0.77 6.08 -7.71
N THR A 18 1.59 6.61 -8.61
CA THR A 18 2.39 5.83 -9.56
C THR A 18 3.42 4.95 -8.85
N GLY A 19 4.17 5.50 -7.90
CA GLY A 19 5.17 4.72 -7.18
C GLY A 19 4.54 3.57 -6.37
N PHE A 20 3.43 3.82 -5.69
CA PHE A 20 2.67 2.75 -5.04
C PHE A 20 2.12 1.74 -6.05
N ALA A 21 1.66 2.19 -7.22
CA ALA A 21 1.17 1.33 -8.31
C ALA A 21 2.25 0.36 -8.83
N CYS A 22 3.49 0.84 -8.95
CA CYS A 22 4.62 0.05 -9.47
C CYS A 22 5.10 -1.05 -8.51
N LYS A 23 4.76 -1.00 -7.21
CA LYS A 23 5.22 -1.97 -6.21
C LYS A 23 5.00 -3.42 -6.65
N ALA A 24 3.78 -3.79 -7.02
CA ALA A 24 3.43 -5.17 -7.35
C ALA A 24 4.17 -5.66 -8.60
N ILE A 25 4.46 -4.76 -9.54
CA ILE A 25 5.21 -5.03 -10.76
C ILE A 25 6.64 -5.43 -10.42
N PHE A 26 7.34 -4.62 -9.62
CA PHE A 26 8.71 -4.93 -9.21
C PHE A 26 8.80 -6.20 -8.36
N VAL A 27 7.79 -6.46 -7.52
CA VAL A 27 7.69 -7.73 -6.77
C VAL A 27 7.61 -8.92 -7.72
N LYS A 28 6.68 -8.89 -8.69
CA LYS A 28 6.52 -9.97 -9.68
C LYS A 28 7.75 -10.15 -10.56
N LEU A 29 8.42 -9.07 -10.96
CA LEU A 29 9.67 -9.13 -11.71
C LEU A 29 10.80 -9.77 -10.89
N ALA A 30 10.90 -9.46 -9.59
CA ALA A 30 11.87 -10.08 -8.71
C ALA A 30 11.59 -11.57 -8.51
N TYR A 31 10.33 -11.98 -8.36
CA TYR A 31 9.94 -13.39 -8.22
C TYR A 31 10.32 -14.26 -9.43
N ARG A 32 10.52 -13.67 -10.62
CA ARG A 32 11.07 -14.41 -11.78
C ARG A 32 12.49 -14.94 -11.56
N TYR A 33 13.20 -14.42 -10.55
CA TYR A 33 14.53 -14.89 -10.14
C TYR A 33 14.49 -15.90 -8.98
N GLY A 34 13.31 -16.38 -8.59
CA GLY A 34 13.14 -17.43 -7.58
C GLY A 34 13.25 -16.97 -6.12
N VAL A 35 13.30 -15.66 -5.86
CA VAL A 35 13.24 -15.12 -4.50
C VAL A 35 11.83 -15.26 -3.92
N ASP A 36 11.71 -15.63 -2.64
CA ASP A 36 10.44 -15.67 -1.93
C ASP A 36 10.07 -14.29 -1.34
N GLY A 37 8.79 -14.10 -1.03
CA GLY A 37 8.22 -12.87 -0.53
C GLY A 37 8.79 -12.42 0.80
N THR A 38 9.05 -13.34 1.72
CA THR A 38 9.69 -13.04 3.02
C THR A 38 11.09 -12.46 2.81
N THR A 39 11.89 -13.07 1.93
CA THR A 39 13.23 -12.54 1.59
C THR A 39 13.14 -11.19 0.91
N LEU A 40 12.24 -11.03 -0.07
CA LEU A 40 12.14 -9.81 -0.86
C LEU A 40 11.64 -8.61 -0.05
N VAL A 41 10.63 -8.80 0.82
CA VAL A 41 10.17 -7.73 1.71
C VAL A 41 11.25 -7.33 2.72
N THR A 42 12.06 -8.29 3.17
CA THR A 42 13.21 -8.04 4.04
C THR A 42 14.25 -7.17 3.34
N ILE A 43 14.66 -7.55 2.12
CA ILE A 43 15.59 -6.74 1.31
C ILE A 43 15.07 -5.31 1.15
N ARG A 44 13.81 -5.16 0.73
CA ARG A 44 13.21 -3.84 0.53
C ARG A 44 13.24 -3.01 1.81
N LEU A 45 12.82 -3.56 2.95
CA LEU A 45 12.75 -2.81 4.21
C LEU A 45 14.13 -2.52 4.80
N LEU A 46 15.12 -3.40 4.63
CA LEU A 46 16.51 -3.11 5.01
C LEU A 46 17.08 -1.96 4.19
N LEU A 47 16.82 -1.90 2.89
CA LEU A 47 17.27 -0.82 2.01
C LEU A 47 16.55 0.51 2.28
N VAL A 48 15.33 0.48 2.84
CA VAL A 48 14.61 1.69 3.28
C VAL A 48 15.34 2.40 4.42
N LEU A 49 15.95 1.67 5.36
CA LEU A 49 16.62 2.24 6.54
C LEU A 49 17.70 3.29 6.22
N PRO A 50 18.71 3.02 5.37
CA PRO A 50 19.70 4.03 5.01
C PRO A 50 19.07 5.20 4.23
N LEU A 51 18.07 4.94 3.39
CA LEU A 51 17.39 6.00 2.63
C LEU A 51 16.66 6.99 3.54
N ILE A 52 15.88 6.51 4.51
CA ILE A 52 15.19 7.38 5.47
C ILE A 52 16.18 8.07 6.41
N ALA A 53 17.28 7.41 6.79
CA ALA A 53 18.32 8.01 7.62
C ALA A 53 18.98 9.19 6.90
N THR A 54 19.39 9.02 5.63
CA THR A 54 19.95 10.09 4.80
C THR A 54 18.96 11.24 4.65
N MET A 55 17.70 10.98 4.32
CA MET A 55 16.67 12.02 4.19
C MET A 55 16.45 12.80 5.50
N ARG A 56 16.49 12.11 6.64
CA ARG A 56 16.35 12.72 7.96
C ARG A 56 17.54 13.61 8.32
N LEU A 57 18.77 13.16 8.02
CA LEU A 57 19.99 13.94 8.24
C LEU A 57 20.00 15.22 7.41
N LEU A 58 19.57 15.16 6.15
CA LEU A 58 19.49 16.32 5.25
C LEU A 58 18.45 17.35 5.71
N ARG A 59 17.34 16.91 6.31
CA ARG A 59 16.23 17.80 6.70
C ARG A 59 16.51 18.61 7.98
N LYS A 60 17.49 18.21 8.80
CA LYS A 60 17.83 18.86 10.09
C LYS A 60 16.61 19.21 10.97
N SER A 61 15.56 18.38 10.97
CA SER A 61 14.34 18.68 11.74
C SER A 61 14.54 18.39 13.24
N PRO A 62 14.16 19.31 14.14
CA PRO A 62 14.18 19.06 15.57
C PRO A 62 13.22 17.93 15.94
N ALA A 63 13.69 16.97 16.74
CA ALA A 63 12.87 15.88 17.22
C ALA A 63 12.04 16.34 18.42
N THR A 64 10.72 16.46 18.26
CA THR A 64 9.81 16.67 19.41
C THR A 64 9.81 15.43 20.31
N ALA A 65 9.71 15.60 21.62
CA ALA A 65 9.63 14.47 22.54
C ALA A 65 8.35 13.65 22.28
N LEU A 66 8.48 12.32 22.22
CA LEU A 66 7.34 11.42 22.07
C LEU A 66 6.81 10.99 23.44
N SER A 67 5.51 11.12 23.64
CA SER A 67 4.83 10.54 24.80
C SER A 67 4.95 9.01 24.81
N TRP A 68 4.89 8.38 25.98
CA TRP A 68 4.91 6.92 26.10
C TRP A 68 3.74 6.26 25.35
N HIS A 69 2.57 6.89 25.38
CA HIS A 69 1.40 6.44 24.63
C HIS A 69 1.65 6.46 23.12
N ASP A 70 2.20 7.56 22.58
CA ASP A 70 2.48 7.64 21.14
C ASP A 70 3.57 6.66 20.73
N ARG A 71 4.58 6.38 21.57
CA ARG A 71 5.59 5.33 21.31
C ARG A 71 4.93 3.97 21.13
N GLY A 72 4.07 3.56 22.07
CA GLY A 72 3.34 2.30 22.00
C GLY A 72 2.47 2.21 20.75
N MET A 73 1.75 3.29 20.42
CA MET A 73 0.92 3.35 19.21
C MET A 73 1.74 3.30 17.93
N ILE A 74 2.88 3.97 17.85
CA ILE A 74 3.76 3.91 16.66
C ILE A 74 4.33 2.51 16.49
N ILE A 75 4.69 1.82 17.57
CA ILE A 75 5.12 0.42 17.52
C ILE A 75 4.00 -0.46 16.97
N LEU A 76 2.82 -0.40 17.56
CA LEU A 76 1.67 -1.18 17.12
C LEU A 76 1.31 -0.90 15.65
N LEU A 77 1.26 0.36 15.25
CA LEU A 77 0.90 0.78 13.90
C LEU A 77 1.98 0.47 12.87
N GLY A 78 3.27 0.54 13.26
CA GLY A 78 4.37 0.04 12.43
C GLY A 78 4.25 -1.45 12.18
N LEU A 79 4.07 -2.22 13.25
CA LEU A 79 3.91 -3.68 13.19
C LEU A 79 2.69 -4.09 12.33
N LEU A 80 1.53 -3.45 12.50
CA LEU A 80 0.33 -3.78 11.72
C LEU A 80 0.43 -3.33 10.27
N GLY A 81 0.75 -2.05 10.05
CA GLY A 81 0.58 -1.41 8.74
C GLY A 81 1.72 -1.60 7.76
N TYR A 82 2.96 -1.64 8.25
CA TYR A 82 4.14 -1.66 7.37
C TYR A 82 4.88 -3.01 7.43
N TYR A 83 4.85 -3.71 8.56
CA TYR A 83 5.40 -5.06 8.68
C TYR A 83 4.39 -6.14 8.30
N LEU A 84 3.34 -6.35 9.09
CA LEU A 84 2.42 -7.48 8.92
C LEU A 84 1.65 -7.37 7.61
N SER A 85 1.05 -6.20 7.33
CA SER A 85 0.38 -5.96 6.05
C SER A 85 1.33 -6.21 4.88
N SER A 86 2.56 -5.70 4.93
CA SER A 86 3.45 -5.88 3.80
C SER A 86 3.97 -7.31 3.65
N LEU A 87 4.18 -8.04 4.74
CA LEU A 87 4.58 -9.44 4.70
C LEU A 87 3.47 -10.27 4.03
N LEU A 88 2.24 -10.13 4.51
CA LEU A 88 1.07 -10.81 3.96
C LEU A 88 0.85 -10.46 2.48
N ASP A 89 1.03 -9.20 2.11
CA ASP A 89 0.92 -8.75 0.72
C ASP A 89 1.97 -9.40 -0.20
N PHE A 90 3.22 -9.51 0.26
CA PHE A 90 4.28 -10.16 -0.51
C PHE A 90 4.04 -11.67 -0.64
N LEU A 91 3.62 -12.34 0.43
CA LEU A 91 3.24 -13.74 0.39
C LEU A 91 2.07 -13.98 -0.56
N GLY A 92 1.06 -13.12 -0.53
CA GLY A 92 -0.09 -13.19 -1.45
C GLY A 92 0.32 -13.02 -2.91
N LEU A 93 1.25 -12.10 -3.19
CA LEU A 93 1.78 -11.87 -4.53
C LEU A 93 2.64 -13.01 -5.08
N GLU A 94 3.06 -13.99 -4.28
CA GLU A 94 3.76 -15.16 -4.83
C GLU A 94 2.85 -15.92 -5.80
N THR A 95 1.55 -15.98 -5.49
CA THR A 95 0.60 -16.81 -6.23
C THR A 95 -0.51 -16.01 -6.92
N VAL A 96 -0.89 -14.84 -6.39
CA VAL A 96 -1.90 -13.95 -6.99
C VAL A 96 -1.26 -12.98 -7.98
N SER A 97 -1.92 -12.67 -9.09
CA SER A 97 -1.43 -11.68 -10.09
C SER A 97 -1.38 -10.26 -9.52
N ALA A 98 -0.56 -9.39 -10.12
CA ALA A 98 -0.43 -8.00 -9.67
C ALA A 98 -1.76 -7.22 -9.84
N SER A 99 -2.49 -7.52 -10.91
CA SER A 99 -3.82 -6.91 -11.15
C SER A 99 -4.83 -7.29 -10.08
N ILE A 100 -4.90 -8.58 -9.71
CA ILE A 100 -5.86 -9.07 -8.71
C ILE A 100 -5.49 -8.55 -7.31
N GLU A 101 -4.20 -8.59 -6.94
CA GLU A 101 -3.72 -8.03 -5.67
C GLU A 101 -4.19 -6.58 -5.49
N ARG A 102 -4.00 -5.76 -6.52
CA ARG A 102 -4.37 -4.34 -6.47
C ARG A 102 -5.87 -4.14 -6.29
N LEU A 103 -6.68 -4.97 -6.93
CA LEU A 103 -8.14 -4.91 -6.84
C LEU A 103 -8.63 -5.34 -5.46
N ILE A 104 -8.00 -6.35 -4.84
CA ILE A 104 -8.25 -6.72 -3.44
C ILE A 104 -7.87 -5.57 -2.51
N LEU A 105 -6.70 -4.96 -2.71
CA LEU A 105 -6.28 -3.81 -1.92
C LEU A 105 -7.25 -2.63 -2.04
N CYS A 106 -7.98 -2.47 -3.16
CA CYS A 106 -9.02 -1.44 -3.27
C CYS A 106 -10.16 -1.59 -2.25
N LEU A 107 -10.20 -2.67 -1.46
CA LEU A 107 -11.12 -2.81 -0.34
C LEU A 107 -10.69 -2.03 0.91
N TYR A 108 -9.40 -1.67 1.08
CA TYR A 108 -8.96 -0.98 2.30
C TYR A 108 -9.75 0.31 2.59
N PRO A 109 -10.10 1.19 1.62
CA PRO A 109 -10.85 2.41 1.92
C PRO A 109 -12.22 2.11 2.52
N THR A 110 -12.90 1.10 2.00
CA THR A 110 -14.19 0.63 2.50
C THR A 110 -14.05 0.07 3.92
N LEU A 111 -13.07 -0.80 4.15
CA LEU A 111 -12.81 -1.38 5.48
C LEU A 111 -12.44 -0.29 6.49
N THR A 112 -11.62 0.69 6.11
CA THR A 112 -11.27 1.83 6.96
C THR A 112 -12.50 2.66 7.32
N VAL A 113 -13.43 2.91 6.38
CA VAL A 113 -14.68 3.62 6.66
C VAL A 113 -15.57 2.83 7.63
N LEU A 114 -15.72 1.52 7.40
CA LEU A 114 -16.52 0.65 8.27
C LEU A 114 -15.95 0.59 9.69
N LEU A 115 -14.65 0.39 9.82
CA LEU A 115 -13.95 0.39 11.11
C LEU A 115 -14.09 1.75 11.81
N SER A 116 -13.92 2.85 11.08
CA SER A 116 -14.09 4.20 11.63
C SER A 116 -15.52 4.44 12.12
N ALA A 117 -16.54 4.05 11.34
CA ALA A 117 -17.93 4.19 11.71
C ALA A 117 -18.29 3.35 12.94
N TRP A 118 -17.76 2.13 13.02
CA TRP A 118 -17.93 1.25 14.18
C TRP A 118 -17.29 1.83 15.45
N LEU A 119 -16.05 2.32 15.37
CA LEU A 119 -15.34 2.92 16.51
C LEU A 119 -15.98 4.25 16.96
N MET A 120 -16.37 5.10 16.01
CA MET A 120 -16.95 6.42 16.29
C MET A 120 -18.46 6.36 16.53
N LYS A 121 -19.08 5.18 16.39
CA LYS A 121 -20.54 4.97 16.45
C LYS A 121 -21.32 5.92 15.54
N THR A 122 -20.80 6.19 14.34
CA THR A 122 -21.41 7.09 13.36
C THR A 122 -22.17 6.30 12.28
N SER A 123 -23.22 6.92 11.72
CA SER A 123 -24.00 6.28 10.66
C SER A 123 -23.30 6.37 9.31
N ILE A 124 -23.33 5.27 8.56
CA ILE A 124 -22.81 5.20 7.19
C ILE A 124 -23.91 5.64 6.22
N SER A 125 -23.62 6.61 5.35
CA SER A 125 -24.59 7.08 4.37
C SER A 125 -25.02 5.97 3.40
N ARG A 126 -26.27 6.02 2.91
CA ARG A 126 -26.77 5.09 1.87
C ARG A 126 -25.89 5.07 0.62
N ARG A 127 -25.29 6.21 0.27
CA ARG A 127 -24.34 6.35 -0.85
C ARG A 127 -23.08 5.53 -0.64
N MET A 128 -22.55 5.54 0.58
CA MET A 128 -21.38 4.72 0.93
C MET A 128 -21.74 3.25 0.85
N TRP A 129 -22.90 2.84 1.37
CA TRP A 129 -23.41 1.47 1.21
C TRP A 129 -23.53 1.05 -0.26
N SER A 130 -24.09 1.89 -1.13
CA SER A 130 -24.18 1.59 -2.57
C SER A 130 -22.81 1.52 -3.24
N ALA A 131 -21.88 2.40 -2.87
CA ALA A 131 -20.53 2.39 -3.42
C ALA A 131 -19.76 1.14 -2.99
N MET A 132 -19.92 0.72 -1.73
CA MET A 132 -19.38 -0.54 -1.22
C MET A 132 -19.94 -1.75 -1.96
N ALA A 133 -21.28 -1.83 -2.07
CA ALA A 133 -21.93 -2.92 -2.80
C ALA A 133 -21.42 -3.01 -4.24
N LEU A 134 -21.30 -1.87 -4.92
CA LEU A 134 -20.76 -1.81 -6.28
C LEU A 134 -19.31 -2.31 -6.34
N THR A 135 -18.42 -1.84 -5.46
CA THR A 135 -17.03 -2.30 -5.39
C THR A 135 -16.92 -3.81 -5.14
N TYR A 136 -17.73 -4.35 -4.22
CA TYR A 136 -17.75 -5.80 -3.95
C TYR A 136 -18.28 -6.60 -5.14
N CYS A 137 -19.34 -6.14 -5.81
CA CYS A 137 -19.84 -6.78 -7.03
C CYS A 137 -18.77 -6.78 -8.14
N GLY A 138 -18.09 -5.66 -8.36
CA GLY A 138 -16.99 -5.56 -9.33
C GLY A 138 -15.84 -6.51 -9.00
N MET A 139 -15.54 -6.67 -7.72
CA MET A 139 -14.51 -7.60 -7.26
C MET A 139 -14.88 -9.07 -7.47
N VAL A 140 -16.14 -9.45 -7.21
CA VAL A 140 -16.63 -10.80 -7.53
C VAL A 140 -16.47 -11.08 -9.02
N LEU A 141 -16.83 -10.12 -9.88
CA LEU A 141 -16.65 -10.22 -11.33
C LEU A 141 -15.17 -10.42 -11.73
N VAL A 142 -14.26 -9.68 -11.11
CA VAL A 142 -12.82 -9.83 -11.34
C VAL A 142 -12.32 -11.24 -11.01
N LEU A 143 -12.81 -11.82 -9.91
CA LEU A 143 -12.40 -13.14 -9.45
C LEU A 143 -13.13 -14.29 -10.18
N THR A 144 -14.21 -14.01 -10.92
CA THR A 144 -15.07 -15.04 -11.55
C THR A 144 -14.34 -15.93 -12.56
N PRO A 145 -13.49 -15.41 -13.48
CA PRO A 145 -12.75 -16.24 -14.42
C PRO A 145 -11.81 -17.24 -13.72
N ASP A 146 -11.21 -16.81 -12.60
CA ASP A 146 -10.31 -17.66 -11.82
C ASP A 146 -11.07 -18.72 -11.01
N PHE A 147 -12.33 -18.46 -10.64
CA PHE A 147 -13.23 -19.46 -10.02
C PHE A 147 -13.63 -20.58 -10.98
N ALA A 148 -13.72 -20.30 -12.28
CA ALA A 148 -14.15 -21.28 -13.28
C ALA A 148 -13.04 -22.27 -13.73
N GLY A 149 -11.76 -21.90 -13.54
CA GLY A 149 -10.60 -22.67 -14.05
C GLY A 149 -9.86 -23.54 -13.03
N ALA A 150 -10.25 -23.54 -11.76
CA ALA A 150 -9.60 -24.29 -10.67
C ALA A 150 -8.07 -24.17 -10.62
N ARG A 151 -7.56 -22.95 -10.36
CA ARG A 151 -6.21 -22.70 -9.80
C ARG A 151 -6.16 -21.40 -8.99
N LEU A 152 -7.25 -21.03 -8.32
CA LEU A 152 -7.20 -19.99 -7.30
C LEU A 152 -6.38 -20.50 -6.13
N ASP A 153 -5.20 -19.93 -5.94
CA ASP A 153 -4.52 -20.10 -4.67
C ASP A 153 -5.26 -19.27 -3.60
N LEU A 154 -6.23 -19.93 -2.96
CA LEU A 154 -7.02 -19.37 -1.88
C LEU A 154 -6.14 -18.86 -0.74
N LEU A 155 -4.96 -19.46 -0.55
CA LEU A 155 -4.00 -19.01 0.44
C LEU A 155 -3.41 -17.65 0.06
N GLY A 156 -3.02 -17.47 -1.20
CA GLY A 156 -2.57 -16.18 -1.71
C GLY A 156 -3.62 -15.07 -1.57
N ILE A 157 -4.87 -15.36 -1.94
CA ILE A 157 -5.98 -14.40 -1.76
C ILE A 157 -6.21 -14.10 -0.29
N PHE A 158 -6.21 -15.12 0.56
CA PHE A 158 -6.33 -14.95 2.01
C PHE A 158 -5.24 -14.01 2.53
N PHE A 159 -3.99 -14.17 2.09
CA PHE A 159 -2.90 -13.29 2.48
C PHE A 159 -3.11 -11.84 1.99
N VAL A 160 -3.52 -11.61 0.74
CA VAL A 160 -3.79 -10.23 0.27
C VAL A 160 -4.99 -9.61 1.01
N VAL A 161 -6.05 -10.38 1.28
CA VAL A 161 -7.21 -9.91 2.06
C VAL A 161 -6.79 -9.59 3.50
N ALA A 162 -6.04 -10.48 4.15
CA ALA A 162 -5.51 -10.25 5.50
C ALA A 162 -4.60 -9.02 5.55
N SER A 163 -3.74 -8.84 4.53
CA SER A 163 -2.96 -7.62 4.37
C SER A 163 -3.86 -6.38 4.30
N THR A 164 -4.90 -6.43 3.48
CA THR A 164 -5.84 -5.32 3.30
C THR A 164 -6.57 -4.96 4.60
N VAL A 165 -6.95 -5.98 5.38
CA VAL A 165 -7.58 -5.80 6.70
C VAL A 165 -6.60 -5.15 7.68
N THR A 166 -5.38 -5.70 7.82
CA THR A 166 -4.36 -5.13 8.72
C THR A 166 -3.98 -3.69 8.34
N TYR A 167 -3.93 -3.40 7.04
CA TYR A 167 -3.73 -2.04 6.54
C TYR A 167 -4.90 -1.11 6.86
N ALA A 168 -6.14 -1.60 6.80
CA ALA A 168 -7.32 -0.82 7.18
C ALA A 168 -7.33 -0.44 8.67
N PHE A 169 -6.88 -1.33 9.56
CA PHE A 169 -6.61 -1.00 10.98
C PHE A 169 -5.56 0.11 11.07
N TYR A 170 -4.41 -0.04 10.39
CA TYR A 170 -3.39 1.00 10.36
C TYR A 170 -3.94 2.38 9.91
N LEU A 171 -4.71 2.43 8.83
CA LEU A 171 -5.29 3.67 8.31
C LEU A 171 -6.37 4.27 9.22
N THR A 172 -7.07 3.45 10.00
CA THR A 172 -8.12 3.92 10.91
C THR A 172 -7.52 4.62 12.15
N TRP A 173 -6.44 4.06 12.72
CA TRP A 173 -5.83 4.59 13.96
C TRP A 173 -4.70 5.59 13.73
N SER A 174 -4.01 5.54 12.58
CA SER A 174 -2.89 6.45 12.29
C SER A 174 -3.21 7.95 12.30
N PRO A 175 -4.39 8.46 11.89
CA PRO A 175 -4.64 9.90 11.81
C PRO A 175 -4.50 10.63 13.15
N ALA A 176 -4.86 9.98 14.26
CA ALA A 176 -4.72 10.56 15.59
C ALA A 176 -3.24 10.81 15.97
N VAL A 177 -2.38 9.84 15.66
CA VAL A 177 -0.93 9.91 15.92
C VAL A 177 -0.28 10.88 14.93
N ILE A 178 -0.62 10.80 13.65
CA ILE A 178 -0.13 11.69 12.58
C ILE A 178 -0.38 13.16 12.90
N ARG A 179 -1.56 13.52 13.41
CA ARG A 179 -1.85 14.92 13.81
C ARG A 179 -0.96 15.42 14.94
N ARG A 180 -0.50 14.54 15.83
CA ARG A 180 0.34 14.91 16.98
C ARG A 180 1.82 15.00 16.62
N ILE A 181 2.33 14.08 15.81
CA ILE A 181 3.78 13.94 15.56
C ILE A 181 4.21 14.29 14.14
N GLY A 182 3.25 14.52 13.24
CA GLY A 182 3.47 14.78 11.81
C GLY A 182 3.52 13.50 10.98
N ALA A 183 2.95 13.54 9.77
CA ALA A 183 2.88 12.39 8.85
C ALA A 183 4.25 11.83 8.47
N MET A 184 5.20 12.74 8.21
CA MET A 184 6.56 12.41 7.81
C MET A 184 7.28 11.58 8.88
N ARG A 185 7.27 12.08 10.12
CA ARG A 185 7.93 11.42 11.25
C ARG A 185 7.24 10.11 11.61
N PHE A 186 5.91 10.08 11.55
CA PHE A 186 5.14 8.85 11.76
C PHE A 186 5.54 7.76 10.76
N ALA A 187 5.65 8.10 9.47
CA ALA A 187 6.08 7.15 8.44
C ALA A 187 7.54 6.69 8.64
N GLU A 188 8.47 7.60 8.93
CA GLU A 188 9.87 7.26 9.19
C GLU A 188 10.00 6.27 10.37
N LEU A 189 9.35 6.56 11.51
CA LEU A 189 9.40 5.69 12.68
C LEU A 189 8.68 4.35 12.43
N GLY A 190 7.53 4.37 11.77
CA GLY A 190 6.78 3.16 11.42
C GLY A 190 7.58 2.24 10.50
N LEU A 191 8.25 2.80 9.49
CA LEU A 191 9.15 2.06 8.59
C LEU A 191 10.36 1.50 9.33
N THR A 192 10.98 2.27 10.23
CA THR A 192 12.09 1.77 11.05
C THR A 192 11.67 0.56 11.89
N ILE A 193 10.54 0.66 12.60
CA ILE A 193 10.01 -0.43 13.42
C ILE A 193 9.70 -1.65 12.58
N SER A 194 9.16 -1.43 11.38
CA SER A 194 8.79 -2.53 10.48
C SER A 194 10.00 -3.21 9.87
N ALA A 195 11.03 -2.45 9.52
CA ALA A 195 12.29 -3.00 9.04
C ALA A 195 12.98 -3.83 10.12
N LEU A 196 13.00 -3.33 11.36
CA LEU A 196 13.55 -4.08 12.50
C LEU A 196 12.74 -5.37 12.77
N ALA A 197 11.41 -5.27 12.79
CA ALA A 197 10.54 -6.42 12.98
C ALA A 197 10.69 -7.45 11.86
N MET A 198 10.78 -7.00 10.60
CA MET A 198 10.99 -7.88 9.46
C MET A 198 12.37 -8.53 9.49
N PHE A 199 13.40 -7.79 9.90
CA PHE A 199 14.74 -8.36 10.06
C PHE A 199 14.75 -9.47 11.14
N VAL A 200 14.11 -9.23 12.29
CA VAL A 200 13.95 -10.26 13.33
C VAL A 200 13.15 -11.45 12.81
N HIS A 201 12.02 -11.22 12.12
CA HIS A 201 11.24 -12.29 11.50
C HIS A 201 12.10 -13.12 10.55
N TYR A 202 12.90 -12.47 9.70
CA TYR A 202 13.76 -13.14 8.74
C TYR A 202 14.78 -14.03 9.44
N LEU A 203 15.49 -13.52 10.46
CA LEU A 203 16.45 -14.30 11.23
C LEU A 203 15.84 -15.53 11.93
N LEU A 204 14.55 -15.46 12.29
CA LEU A 204 13.84 -16.56 12.94
C LEU A 204 13.27 -17.60 11.96
N THR A 205 13.10 -17.25 10.69
CA THR A 205 12.37 -18.08 9.71
C THR A 205 13.22 -18.54 8.54
N ARG A 206 14.36 -17.89 8.27
CA ARG A 206 15.21 -18.13 7.11
C ARG A 206 16.70 -18.11 7.50
N PRO A 207 17.55 -18.92 6.86
CA PRO A 207 19.00 -18.79 6.98
C PRO A 207 19.48 -17.46 6.40
N VAL A 208 20.41 -16.79 7.11
CA VAL A 208 21.03 -15.53 6.66
C VAL A 208 21.72 -15.68 5.31
N GLU A 209 22.33 -16.84 5.06
CA GLU A 209 22.98 -17.17 3.80
C GLU A 209 22.04 -17.03 2.60
N THR A 210 20.75 -17.38 2.76
CA THR A 210 19.74 -17.24 1.71
C THR A 210 19.55 -15.80 1.27
N LEU A 211 19.76 -14.83 2.17
CA LEU A 211 19.67 -13.40 1.87
C LEU A 211 20.89 -12.92 1.08
N LEU A 212 22.08 -13.34 1.53
CA LEU A 212 23.36 -12.90 0.96
C LEU A 212 23.62 -13.48 -0.43
N HIS A 213 23.10 -14.69 -0.70
CA HIS A 213 23.25 -15.35 -2.00
C HIS A 213 22.17 -14.97 -3.01
N GLN A 214 21.27 -14.02 -2.69
CA GLN A 214 20.30 -13.53 -3.68
C GLN A 214 21.01 -12.89 -4.87
N PRO A 215 20.57 -13.15 -6.11
CA PRO A 215 21.23 -12.65 -7.29
C PRO A 215 21.09 -11.13 -7.40
N LEU A 216 22.06 -10.48 -8.06
CA LEU A 216 22.11 -9.02 -8.18
C LEU A 216 20.79 -8.37 -8.70
N PRO A 217 20.05 -8.97 -9.65
CA PRO A 217 18.74 -8.44 -10.07
C PRO A 217 17.73 -8.31 -8.92
N VAL A 218 17.71 -9.24 -7.96
CA VAL A 218 16.81 -9.20 -6.79
C VAL A 218 17.13 -8.00 -5.89
N TRP A 219 18.42 -7.75 -5.65
CA TRP A 219 18.86 -6.54 -4.94
C TRP A 219 18.54 -5.26 -5.71
N GLY A 220 18.67 -5.28 -7.04
CA GLY A 220 18.27 -4.18 -7.93
C GLY A 220 16.78 -3.84 -7.81
N TYR A 221 15.90 -4.84 -7.92
CA TYR A 221 14.46 -4.64 -7.71
C TYR A 221 14.15 -4.23 -6.27
N GLY A 222 14.84 -4.80 -5.28
CA GLY A 222 14.77 -4.40 -3.87
C GLY A 222 15.02 -2.91 -3.68
N MET A 223 16.08 -2.38 -4.30
CA MET A 223 16.45 -0.96 -4.24
C MET A 223 15.45 -0.08 -4.97
N ILE A 224 15.00 -0.49 -6.16
CA ILE A 224 13.95 0.22 -6.91
C ILE A 224 12.66 0.29 -6.08
N MET A 225 12.26 -0.81 -5.42
CA MET A 225 11.07 -0.81 -4.56
C MET A 225 11.25 0.06 -3.32
N ALA A 226 12.41 0.02 -2.68
CA ALA A 226 12.71 0.84 -1.51
C ALA A 226 12.62 2.33 -1.85
N LEU A 227 13.15 2.74 -3.02
CA LEU A 227 13.16 4.13 -3.44
C LEU A 227 11.84 4.56 -4.10
N VAL A 228 11.49 3.92 -5.22
CA VAL A 228 10.40 4.33 -6.13
C VAL A 228 9.04 3.88 -5.65
N ALA A 229 8.95 2.79 -4.90
CA ALA A 229 7.67 2.25 -4.42
C ALA A 229 7.42 2.45 -2.91
N THR A 230 8.38 3.00 -2.17
CA THR A 230 8.27 3.20 -0.71
C THR A 230 8.64 4.61 -0.28
N VAL A 231 9.94 4.96 -0.25
CA VAL A 231 10.41 6.23 0.32
C VAL A 231 9.90 7.42 -0.48
N LEU A 232 10.18 7.48 -1.79
CA LEU A 232 9.78 8.62 -2.62
C LEU A 232 8.25 8.83 -2.60
N PRO A 233 7.39 7.80 -2.78
CA PRO A 233 5.94 7.97 -2.71
C PRO A 233 5.44 8.44 -1.35
N ILE A 234 5.99 7.94 -0.24
CA ILE A 234 5.57 8.34 1.10
C ILE A 234 5.86 9.83 1.35
N TYR A 235 7.05 10.30 0.98
CA TYR A 235 7.42 11.71 1.12
C TYR A 235 6.60 12.59 0.17
N ALA A 236 6.40 12.15 -1.08
CA ALA A 236 5.59 12.87 -2.06
C ALA A 236 4.12 12.97 -1.62
N LEU A 237 3.55 11.89 -1.08
CA LEU A 237 2.18 11.86 -0.56
C LEU A 237 2.02 12.85 0.61
N ALA A 238 2.94 12.81 1.58
CA ALA A 238 2.92 13.72 2.72
C ALA A 238 3.01 15.19 2.27
N ALA A 239 3.89 15.49 1.31
CA ALA A 239 4.04 16.82 0.75
C ALA A 239 2.81 17.26 -0.08
N ALA A 240 2.17 16.35 -0.80
CA ALA A 240 0.92 16.60 -1.51
C ALA A 240 -0.22 16.92 -0.53
N MET A 241 -0.37 16.13 0.54
CA MET A 241 -1.39 16.36 1.56
C MET A 241 -1.22 17.73 2.24
N ALA A 242 0.02 18.16 2.48
CA ALA A 242 0.32 19.46 3.04
C ALA A 242 -0.04 20.63 2.10
N ARG A 243 0.06 20.44 0.78
CA ARG A 243 -0.19 21.48 -0.23
C ARG A 243 -1.65 21.58 -0.67
N ILE A 244 -2.27 20.45 -1.03
CA ILE A 244 -3.61 20.40 -1.64
C ILE A 244 -4.68 19.78 -0.74
N GLY A 245 -4.30 19.32 0.45
CA GLY A 245 -5.18 18.71 1.43
C GLY A 245 -5.46 17.24 1.19
N ALA A 246 -5.64 16.49 2.28
CA ALA A 246 -5.84 15.04 2.28
C ALA A 246 -6.96 14.55 1.35
N GLY A 247 -8.07 15.29 1.28
CA GLY A 247 -9.22 14.90 0.43
C GLY A 247 -8.89 14.91 -1.06
N LYS A 248 -8.21 15.95 -1.57
CA LYS A 248 -7.80 16.01 -2.98
C LYS A 248 -6.71 14.98 -3.29
N THR A 249 -5.74 14.82 -2.38
CA THR A 249 -4.70 13.79 -2.53
C THR A 249 -5.30 12.38 -2.61
N ALA A 250 -6.31 12.06 -1.79
CA ALA A 250 -6.99 10.77 -1.83
C ALA A 250 -7.71 10.52 -3.18
N LEU A 251 -8.36 11.55 -3.75
CA LEU A 251 -8.99 11.47 -5.08
C LEU A 251 -7.97 11.24 -6.21
N ILE A 252 -6.77 11.81 -6.10
CA ILE A 252 -5.71 11.56 -7.10
C ILE A 252 -5.14 10.14 -6.90
N GLY A 253 -5.01 9.70 -5.65
CA GLY A 253 -4.56 8.36 -5.30
C GLY A 253 -5.45 7.25 -5.83
N SER A 254 -6.74 7.50 -6.08
CA SER A 254 -7.66 6.51 -6.66
C SER A 254 -7.36 6.15 -8.12
N VAL A 255 -6.41 6.83 -8.77
CA VAL A 255 -5.89 6.44 -10.09
C VAL A 255 -4.90 5.27 -9.97
N GLY A 256 -4.36 5.01 -8.77
CA GLY A 256 -3.39 3.94 -8.51
C GLY A 256 -3.80 2.55 -9.05
N PRO A 257 -5.04 2.07 -8.82
CA PRO A 257 -5.49 0.79 -9.35
C PRO A 257 -5.46 0.72 -10.89
N ILE A 258 -5.86 1.81 -11.55
CA ILE A 258 -5.83 1.93 -13.01
C ILE A 258 -4.39 1.82 -13.51
N LEU A 259 -3.46 2.54 -12.86
CA LEU A 259 -2.05 2.50 -13.22
C LEU A 259 -1.46 1.10 -13.07
N THR A 260 -1.75 0.38 -11.98
CA THR A 260 -1.22 -0.97 -11.80
C THR A 260 -1.73 -1.92 -12.88
N ILE A 261 -2.99 -1.82 -13.30
CA ILE A 261 -3.56 -2.66 -14.37
C ILE A 261 -2.86 -2.39 -15.71
N PHE A 262 -2.66 -1.13 -16.08
CA PHE A 262 -1.95 -0.83 -17.33
C PHE A 262 -0.48 -1.26 -17.28
N LEU A 263 0.18 -1.09 -16.13
CA LEU A 263 1.55 -1.52 -15.94
C LEU A 263 1.68 -3.04 -15.92
N SER A 264 0.73 -3.77 -15.34
CA SER A 264 0.75 -5.24 -15.33
C SER A 264 0.54 -5.81 -16.72
N ILE A 265 -0.39 -5.26 -17.50
CA ILE A 265 -0.59 -5.67 -18.91
C ILE A 265 0.66 -5.36 -19.74
N GLY A 266 1.24 -4.16 -19.59
CA GLY A 266 2.36 -3.73 -20.42
C GLY A 266 3.75 -4.27 -20.03
N ILE A 267 3.97 -4.65 -18.77
CA ILE A 267 5.29 -5.05 -18.24
C ILE A 267 5.31 -6.52 -17.83
N LEU A 268 4.20 -7.04 -17.30
CA LEU A 268 4.12 -8.43 -16.84
C LEU A 268 3.48 -9.37 -17.86
N ASP A 269 3.01 -8.85 -19.00
CA ASP A 269 2.19 -9.55 -19.99
C ASP A 269 0.95 -10.22 -19.36
N GLU A 270 0.37 -9.57 -18.32
CA GLU A 270 -0.88 -10.04 -17.72
C GLU A 270 -2.05 -9.77 -18.68
N HIS A 271 -2.89 -10.79 -18.93
CA HIS A 271 -4.10 -10.63 -19.73
C HIS A 271 -5.34 -10.65 -18.85
N LEU A 272 -6.16 -9.60 -18.96
CA LEU A 272 -7.47 -9.56 -18.32
C LEU A 272 -8.55 -10.04 -19.28
N SER A 273 -9.36 -10.97 -18.84
CA SER A 273 -10.56 -11.40 -19.55
C SER A 273 -11.59 -10.27 -19.67
N PRO A 274 -12.54 -10.34 -20.62
CA PRO A 274 -13.61 -9.36 -20.73
C PRO A 274 -14.43 -9.18 -19.44
N VAL A 275 -14.61 -10.25 -18.66
CA VAL A 275 -15.33 -10.21 -17.37
C VAL A 275 -14.51 -9.47 -16.31
N GLN A 276 -13.19 -9.66 -16.27
CA GLN A 276 -12.30 -8.89 -15.41
C GLN A 276 -12.32 -7.40 -15.76
N TRP A 277 -12.32 -7.04 -17.04
CA TRP A 277 -12.48 -5.65 -17.48
C TRP A 277 -13.80 -5.04 -17.02
N ALA A 278 -14.91 -5.77 -17.14
CA ALA A 278 -16.20 -5.32 -16.62
C ALA A 278 -16.14 -5.09 -15.10
N GLY A 279 -15.55 -6.03 -14.36
CA GLY A 279 -15.37 -5.90 -12.91
C GLY A 279 -14.48 -4.72 -12.51
N VAL A 280 -13.40 -4.44 -13.24
CA VAL A 280 -12.56 -3.24 -13.07
C VAL A 280 -13.39 -1.97 -13.23
N CYS A 281 -14.17 -1.85 -14.31
CA CYS A 281 -15.05 -0.68 -14.53
C CYS A 281 -16.03 -0.46 -13.37
N VAL A 282 -16.60 -1.56 -12.85
CA VAL A 282 -17.52 -1.51 -11.70
C VAL A 282 -16.80 -1.05 -10.42
N VAL A 283 -15.61 -1.58 -10.12
CA VAL A 283 -14.78 -1.15 -8.97
C VAL A 283 -14.44 0.34 -9.06
N LEU A 284 -13.99 0.81 -10.23
CA LEU A 284 -13.63 2.21 -10.44
C LEU A 284 -14.84 3.14 -10.29
N THR A 285 -16.01 2.71 -10.75
CA THR A 285 -17.27 3.45 -10.56
C THR A 285 -17.64 3.54 -9.08
N GLY A 286 -17.46 2.46 -8.31
CA GLY A 286 -17.65 2.46 -6.86
C GLY A 286 -16.75 3.47 -6.16
N ILE A 287 -15.45 3.47 -6.49
CA ILE A 287 -14.48 4.42 -5.94
C ILE A 287 -14.85 5.87 -6.29
N TRP A 288 -15.23 6.13 -7.54
CA TRP A 288 -15.68 7.45 -7.97
C TRP A 288 -16.94 7.92 -7.21
N LEU A 289 -17.88 7.02 -6.97
CA LEU A 289 -19.08 7.31 -6.17
C LEU A 289 -18.75 7.67 -4.72
N VAL A 290 -17.73 7.05 -4.10
CA VAL A 290 -17.21 7.47 -2.79
C VAL A 290 -16.58 8.86 -2.86
N GLY A 291 -15.86 9.13 -3.94
CA GLY A 291 -15.09 10.36 -4.14
C GLY A 291 -15.92 11.64 -4.26
N GLN A 292 -17.17 11.58 -4.75
CA GLN A 292 -17.98 12.78 -4.80
C GLN A 292 -18.58 13.10 -3.44
N ARG A 293 -18.15 14.22 -2.85
CA ARG A 293 -18.88 14.88 -1.76
C ARG A 293 -20.18 15.46 -2.30
N LYS A 294 -21.26 15.40 -1.52
CA LYS A 294 -22.42 16.29 -1.72
C LYS A 294 -21.88 17.73 -1.68
N THR A 295 -21.99 18.44 -2.79
CA THR A 295 -22.24 19.89 -2.77
C THR A 295 -23.54 20.16 -2.03
#